data_AF-A0A1Y1LNF3-F1
#
_entry.id   AF-A0A1Y1LNF3-F1
#
_cell.length_a   1.000
_cell.length_b   1.000
_cell.length_c   1.000
_cell.angle_alpha   90.00
_cell.angle_beta   90.00
_cell.angle_gamma   90.00
#
_symmetry.space_group_name_H-M   'P 1'
#
loop_
_entity.id
_entity.type
_entity.pdbx_description
1 polymer ?
#
loop_
_entity_poly.entity_id
_entity_poly.type
_entity_poly.pdbx_seq_one_letter_code
_entity_poly.pdbx_strand_id
1 'polypeptide(L)'
;MDELQNLDLEQFLRTRGVSEEIISKFKSENIDIVAVQVMHEDEFKELIPKSGDRAALKEFSRRKLAPRKQSLIEKLKDKIAKANNTNLAQTPTLKHKRKATRVVQVGWMNFNEQNKKFQQVRLNKGGGTRSISVDRDCQVKMILEKAIEIFFPNGISPSGPTTI
;
A
#
# COMPACT_ATOMS: atom_id res chain seq x y z
N MET A 1 7.73 -15.35 -12.66
CA MET A 1 6.34 -15.82 -12.93
C MET A 1 5.46 -14.69 -13.50
N ASP A 2 6.03 -13.71 -14.23
CA ASP A 2 5.31 -12.51 -14.71
C ASP A 2 5.23 -12.37 -16.24
N GLU A 3 5.87 -13.25 -17.00
CA GLU A 3 5.94 -13.11 -18.47
C GLU A 3 4.61 -13.34 -19.18
N LEU A 4 3.72 -14.16 -18.61
CA LEU A 4 2.39 -14.46 -19.18
C LEU A 4 1.38 -13.31 -19.08
N GLN A 5 1.69 -12.22 -18.35
CA GLN A 5 0.73 -11.14 -18.12
C GLN A 5 0.67 -10.10 -19.24
N ASN A 6 1.72 -10.00 -20.06
CA ASN A 6 1.80 -9.05 -21.17
C ASN A 6 1.46 -9.66 -22.54
N LEU A 7 1.25 -10.97 -22.62
CA LEU A 7 0.88 -11.63 -23.88
C LEU A 7 -0.54 -11.26 -24.30
N ASP A 8 -0.76 -11.27 -25.61
CA ASP A 8 -2.07 -11.22 -26.23
C ASP A 8 -2.77 -12.59 -26.15
N LEU A 9 -4.09 -12.64 -26.32
CA LEU A 9 -4.88 -13.88 -26.22
C LEU A 9 -4.35 -14.97 -27.16
N GLU A 10 -4.03 -14.61 -28.41
CA GLU A 10 -3.45 -15.52 -29.41
C GLU A 10 -2.10 -16.09 -28.95
N GLN A 11 -1.24 -15.24 -28.39
CA GLN A 11 0.09 -15.63 -27.91
C GLN A 11 -0.01 -16.58 -26.69
N PHE A 12 -0.99 -16.34 -25.81
CA PHE A 12 -1.25 -17.21 -24.67
C PHE A 12 -1.69 -18.61 -25.14
N LEU A 13 -2.59 -18.68 -26.13
CA LEU A 13 -3.04 -19.94 -26.73
C LEU A 13 -1.87 -20.70 -27.40
N ARG A 14 -1.00 -20.00 -28.13
CA ARG A 14 0.23 -20.58 -28.72
C ARG A 14 1.18 -21.14 -27.67
N THR A 15 1.37 -20.41 -26.56
CA THR A 15 2.24 -20.86 -25.46
C THR A 15 1.74 -22.15 -24.80
N ARG A 16 0.42 -22.38 -24.83
CA ARG A 16 -0.23 -23.59 -24.33
C ARG A 16 -0.30 -24.74 -25.34
N GLY A 17 0.20 -24.53 -26.56
CA GLY A 17 0.19 -25.54 -27.62
C GLY A 17 -1.20 -25.81 -28.20
N VAL A 18 -2.08 -24.80 -28.19
CA VAL A 18 -3.37 -24.85 -28.90
C VAL A 18 -3.11 -24.76 -30.40
N SER A 19 -3.85 -25.53 -31.22
CA SER A 19 -3.65 -25.54 -32.67
C SER A 19 -4.04 -24.19 -33.30
N GLU A 20 -3.35 -23.81 -34.38
CA GLU A 20 -3.64 -22.58 -35.13
C GLU A 20 -5.06 -22.55 -35.72
N GLU A 21 -5.67 -23.72 -35.97
CA GLU A 21 -7.06 -23.84 -36.41
C GLU A 21 -8.03 -23.29 -35.36
N ILE A 22 -7.82 -23.63 -34.09
CA ILE A 22 -8.64 -23.13 -32.98
C ILE A 22 -8.38 -21.64 -32.79
N ILE A 23 -7.13 -21.18 -32.89
CA ILE A 23 -6.79 -19.75 -32.80
C ILE A 23 -7.48 -18.95 -33.92
N SER A 24 -7.52 -19.49 -35.14
CA SER A 24 -8.25 -18.89 -36.26
C SER A 24 -9.75 -18.85 -36.00
N LYS A 25 -10.32 -19.89 -35.37
CA LYS A 25 -11.73 -19.93 -34.97
C LYS A 25 -12.06 -18.87 -33.91
N PHE A 26 -11.19 -18.71 -32.91
CA PHE A 26 -11.31 -17.63 -31.92
C PHE A 26 -11.36 -16.25 -32.58
N LYS A 27 -10.55 -16.04 -33.63
CA LYS A 27 -10.54 -14.79 -34.40
C LYS A 27 -11.78 -14.60 -35.27
N SER A 28 -12.24 -15.66 -35.96
CA SER A 28 -13.42 -15.57 -36.82
C SER A 28 -14.71 -15.37 -36.03
N GLU A 29 -14.80 -15.96 -34.84
CA GLU A 29 -15.97 -15.85 -33.95
C GLU A 29 -15.87 -14.63 -33.01
N ASN A 30 -14.82 -13.82 -33.14
CA ASN A 30 -14.57 -12.63 -32.32
C ASN A 30 -14.59 -12.93 -30.81
N ILE A 31 -13.98 -14.06 -30.42
CA ILE A 31 -13.86 -14.47 -29.02
C ILE A 31 -12.71 -13.71 -28.39
N ASP A 32 -13.04 -12.62 -27.70
CA ASP A 32 -12.10 -11.81 -26.95
C ASP A 32 -11.96 -12.27 -25.48
N ILE A 33 -11.10 -11.57 -24.72
CA ILE A 33 -10.90 -11.87 -23.29
C ILE A 33 -12.20 -11.74 -22.48
N VAL A 34 -13.13 -10.88 -22.88
CA VAL A 34 -14.40 -10.67 -22.18
C VAL A 34 -15.35 -11.85 -22.47
N ALA A 35 -15.47 -12.24 -23.74
CA ALA A 35 -16.25 -13.37 -24.19
C ALA A 35 -15.81 -14.67 -23.50
N VAL A 36 -14.50 -14.91 -23.37
CA VAL A 36 -13.93 -16.05 -22.63
C VAL A 36 -14.44 -16.13 -21.19
N GLN A 37 -14.65 -14.99 -20.53
CA GLN A 37 -15.09 -14.95 -19.13
C GLN A 37 -16.57 -15.31 -18.98
N VAL A 38 -17.38 -14.99 -19.99
CA VAL A 38 -18.83 -15.20 -20.01
C VAL A 38 -19.21 -16.54 -20.62
N MET A 39 -18.35 -17.11 -21.48
CA MET A 39 -18.60 -18.35 -22.21
C MET A 39 -18.91 -19.55 -21.29
N HIS A 40 -19.97 -20.27 -21.66
CA HIS A 40 -20.45 -21.47 -20.99
C HIS A 40 -19.51 -22.67 -21.20
N GLU A 41 -19.51 -23.63 -20.26
CA GLU A 41 -18.53 -24.72 -20.28
C GLU A 41 -18.70 -25.67 -21.49
N ASP A 42 -19.92 -25.81 -22.01
CA ASP A 42 -20.22 -26.67 -23.16
C ASP A 42 -19.60 -26.13 -24.46
N GLU A 43 -19.84 -24.85 -24.78
CA GLU A 43 -19.21 -24.14 -25.91
C GLU A 43 -17.68 -24.12 -25.77
N PHE A 44 -17.20 -23.94 -24.54
CA PHE A 44 -15.77 -23.86 -24.28
C PHE A 44 -15.05 -25.21 -24.40
N LYS A 45 -15.79 -26.32 -24.23
CA LYS A 45 -15.30 -27.68 -24.41
C LYS A 45 -15.14 -28.05 -25.88
N GLU A 46 -15.99 -27.52 -26.76
CA GLU A 46 -15.84 -27.67 -28.22
C GLU A 46 -14.58 -26.98 -28.73
N LEU A 47 -14.24 -25.84 -28.13
CA LEU A 47 -13.07 -25.05 -28.50
C LEU A 47 -11.78 -25.56 -27.85
N ILE A 48 -11.81 -25.93 -26.57
CA ILE A 48 -10.64 -26.39 -25.81
C ILE A 48 -11.01 -27.66 -25.01
N PRO A 49 -10.65 -28.86 -25.52
CA PRO A 49 -11.01 -30.12 -24.86
C PRO A 49 -10.36 -30.28 -23.46
N LYS A 50 -9.12 -29.80 -23.31
CA LYS A 50 -8.34 -29.93 -22.07
C LYS A 50 -8.87 -29.00 -20.98
N SER A 51 -9.31 -29.57 -19.85
CA SER A 51 -9.85 -28.81 -18.71
C SER A 51 -8.84 -27.86 -18.07
N GLY A 52 -7.57 -28.25 -18.00
CA GLY A 52 -6.50 -27.41 -17.46
C GLY A 52 -6.27 -26.14 -18.27
N ASP A 53 -6.38 -26.23 -19.60
CA ASP A 53 -6.23 -25.08 -20.49
C ASP A 53 -7.44 -24.16 -20.44
N ARG A 54 -8.66 -24.73 -20.33
CA ARG A 54 -9.89 -23.96 -20.06
C ARG A 54 -9.79 -23.15 -18.76
N ALA A 55 -9.36 -23.79 -17.66
CA ALA A 55 -9.18 -23.11 -16.38
C ALA A 55 -8.09 -22.03 -16.44
N ALA A 56 -6.98 -22.32 -17.11
CA ALA A 56 -5.90 -21.35 -17.30
C ALA A 56 -6.34 -20.14 -18.14
N LEU A 57 -7.18 -20.35 -19.14
CA LEU A 57 -7.69 -19.30 -20.02
C LEU A 57 -8.69 -18.39 -19.30
N LYS A 58 -9.60 -18.95 -18.49
CA LYS A 58 -10.48 -18.15 -17.61
C LYS A 58 -9.67 -17.35 -16.58
N GLU A 59 -8.65 -17.96 -15.98
CA GLU A 59 -7.79 -17.25 -15.03
C GLU A 59 -6.96 -16.15 -15.71
N PHE A 60 -6.47 -16.38 -16.94
CA PHE A 60 -5.79 -15.38 -17.75
C PHE A 60 -6.70 -14.18 -18.05
N SER A 61 -7.93 -14.44 -18.51
CA SER A 61 -8.93 -13.40 -18.74
C SER A 61 -9.22 -12.61 -17.47
N ARG A 62 -9.52 -13.29 -16.36
CA ARG A 62 -9.80 -12.66 -15.06
C ARG A 62 -8.67 -11.72 -14.60
N ARG A 63 -7.41 -12.12 -14.79
CA ARG A 63 -6.24 -11.30 -14.43
C ARG A 63 -6.06 -10.09 -15.35
N LYS A 64 -6.33 -10.23 -16.65
CA LYS A 64 -6.28 -9.12 -17.62
C LYS A 64 -7.41 -8.10 -17.39
N LEU A 65 -8.60 -8.56 -17.03
CA LEU A 65 -9.77 -7.70 -16.76
C LEU A 65 -9.75 -7.07 -15.37
N ALA A 66 -9.01 -7.65 -14.42
CA ALA A 66 -8.90 -7.08 -13.08
C ALA A 66 -8.23 -5.69 -13.14
N PRO A 67 -8.76 -4.69 -12.43
CA PRO A 67 -8.16 -3.36 -12.40
C PRO A 67 -6.72 -3.48 -11.88
N ARG A 68 -5.76 -3.11 -12.72
CA ARG A 68 -4.33 -3.21 -12.42
C ARG A 68 -4.05 -2.33 -11.21
N LYS A 69 -3.88 -2.95 -10.04
CA LYS A 69 -3.39 -2.27 -8.84
C LYS A 69 -1.94 -1.88 -9.15
N GLN A 70 -1.74 -0.66 -9.63
CA GLN A 70 -0.40 -0.14 -9.87
C GLN A 70 0.42 -0.31 -8.59
N SER A 71 1.56 -0.97 -8.73
CA SER A 71 2.48 -1.14 -7.60
C SER A 71 2.93 0.25 -7.11
N LEU A 72 3.32 0.36 -5.84
CA LEU A 72 3.84 1.62 -5.29
C LEU A 72 5.04 2.13 -6.12
N ILE A 73 5.84 1.22 -6.66
CA ILE A 73 6.99 1.51 -7.53
C ILE A 73 6.52 2.09 -8.88
N GLU A 74 5.50 1.52 -9.51
CA GLU A 74 4.92 2.08 -10.75
C GLU A 74 4.35 3.49 -10.50
N LYS A 75 3.63 3.69 -9.39
CA LYS A 75 3.12 5.03 -9.00
C LYS A 75 4.26 6.05 -8.81
N LEU A 76 5.38 5.62 -8.23
CA LEU A 76 6.56 6.47 -8.05
C LEU A 76 7.21 6.82 -9.39
N LYS A 77 7.38 5.84 -10.28
CA LYS A 77 7.91 6.05 -11.64
C LYS A 77 7.05 7.03 -12.43
N ASP A 78 5.73 6.86 -12.40
CA ASP A 78 4.78 7.78 -13.05
C ASP A 78 4.89 9.20 -12.49
N LYS A 79 5.05 9.35 -11.18
CA LYS A 79 5.20 10.65 -10.53
C LYS A 79 6.50 11.35 -10.92
N ILE A 80 7.61 10.62 -11.02
CA ILE A 80 8.91 11.14 -11.46
C ILE A 80 8.85 11.51 -12.95
N ALA A 81 8.27 10.65 -13.79
CA ALA A 81 8.12 10.92 -15.23
C ALA A 81 7.25 12.16 -15.51
N LYS A 82 6.17 12.35 -14.76
CA LYS A 82 5.32 13.55 -14.84
C LYS A 82 6.06 14.82 -14.40
N ALA A 83 6.86 14.74 -13.32
CA ALA A 83 7.67 15.86 -12.86
C ALA A 83 8.73 16.29 -13.89
N ASN A 84 9.28 15.35 -14.67
CA ASN A 84 10.29 15.64 -15.69
C ASN A 84 9.70 16.20 -16.99
N ASN A 85 8.42 15.94 -17.30
CA ASN A 85 7.77 16.42 -18.53
C ASN A 85 7.06 17.77 -18.37
N THR A 86 6.86 18.25 -17.14
CA THR A 86 6.42 19.62 -16.91
C THR A 86 7.61 20.55 -16.99
N ASN A 87 7.81 21.16 -18.16
CA ASN A 87 8.59 22.39 -18.28
C ASN A 87 8.14 23.36 -17.18
N LEU A 88 9.12 23.83 -16.42
CA LEU A 88 9.01 24.64 -15.23
C LEU A 88 8.23 25.94 -15.52
N ALA A 89 6.89 25.89 -15.44
CA ALA A 89 6.14 27.06 -15.02
C ALA A 89 6.54 27.29 -13.56
N GLN A 90 7.51 28.20 -13.38
CA GLN A 90 7.90 28.76 -12.09
C GLN A 90 6.65 29.39 -11.47
N THR A 91 5.88 28.57 -10.76
CA THR A 91 4.94 29.08 -9.78
C THR A 91 5.80 29.86 -8.78
N PRO A 92 5.50 31.15 -8.51
CA PRO A 92 6.23 31.88 -7.50
C PRO A 92 6.08 31.06 -6.22
N THR A 93 7.21 30.63 -5.65
CA THR A 93 7.21 29.91 -4.38
C THR A 93 6.62 30.87 -3.36
N LEU A 94 5.30 30.76 -3.13
CA LEU A 94 4.65 31.39 -2.00
C LEU A 94 5.46 30.91 -0.81
N LYS A 95 6.23 31.82 -0.19
CA LYS A 95 6.98 31.53 1.02
C LYS A 95 5.94 31.07 2.03
N HIS A 96 5.75 29.75 2.14
CA HIS A 96 4.78 29.18 3.05
C HIS A 96 5.14 29.71 4.44
N LYS A 97 4.29 30.59 4.98
CA LYS A 97 4.47 31.12 6.32
C LYS A 97 4.57 29.93 7.25
N ARG A 98 5.76 29.72 7.81
CA ARG A 98 6.04 28.55 8.64
C ARG A 98 5.09 28.60 9.85
N LYS A 99 4.24 27.58 10.02
CA LYS A 99 3.21 27.52 11.08
C LYS A 99 3.78 27.88 12.45
N ALA A 100 3.11 28.68 13.27
CA ALA A 100 3.64 29.09 14.58
C ALA A 100 3.87 27.90 15.54
N THR A 101 3.15 26.80 15.33
CA THR A 101 3.18 25.60 16.16
C THR A 101 3.77 24.39 15.42
N ARG A 102 4.25 23.42 16.20
CA ARG A 102 4.68 22.09 15.77
C ARG A 102 4.02 21.02 16.65
N VAL A 103 3.76 19.86 16.07
CA VAL A 103 3.31 18.69 16.83
C VAL A 103 4.55 17.87 17.20
N VAL A 104 4.67 17.51 18.47
CA VAL A 104 5.71 16.58 18.95
C VAL A 104 5.05 15.35 19.56
N GLN A 105 5.71 14.21 19.39
CA GLN A 105 5.27 12.94 19.98
C GLN A 105 6.10 12.64 21.22
N VAL A 106 5.41 12.40 22.33
CA VAL A 106 6.02 12.03 23.61
C VAL A 106 5.54 10.66 24.03
N GLY A 107 6.41 9.88 24.65
CA GLY A 107 6.12 8.54 25.13
C GLY A 107 6.83 8.25 26.44
N TRP A 108 6.14 7.57 27.34
CA TRP A 108 6.69 7.18 28.63
C TRP A 108 7.47 5.86 28.52
N MET A 109 8.71 5.86 29.02
CA MET A 109 9.55 4.67 29.13
C MET A 109 9.94 4.43 30.60
N ASN A 110 9.85 3.18 31.05
CA ASN A 110 10.37 2.75 32.33
C ASN A 110 11.69 2.00 32.14
N PHE A 111 12.65 2.24 33.02
CA PHE A 111 13.88 1.47 33.04
C PHE A 111 13.58 0.07 33.61
N ASN A 112 13.86 -0.97 32.85
CA ASN A 112 13.73 -2.34 33.29
C ASN A 112 15.09 -2.82 33.82
N GLU A 113 15.21 -3.03 35.13
CA GLU A 113 16.47 -3.41 35.77
C GLU A 113 16.99 -4.79 35.35
N GLN A 114 16.10 -5.74 35.08
CA GLN A 114 16.48 -7.10 34.66
C GLN A 114 17.12 -7.11 33.28
N ASN A 115 16.62 -6.27 32.38
CA ASN A 115 17.08 -6.18 31.00
C ASN A 115 18.01 -4.98 30.74
N LYS A 116 18.33 -4.20 31.78
CA LYS A 116 19.10 -2.94 31.75
C LYS A 116 18.76 -2.03 30.57
N LYS A 117 17.46 -1.91 30.25
CA LYS A 117 16.98 -1.14 29.09
C LYS A 117 15.70 -0.38 29.39
N PHE A 118 15.53 0.77 28.76
CA PHE A 118 14.26 1.49 28.75
C PHE A 118 13.23 0.75 27.90
N GLN A 119 12.08 0.49 28.50
CA GLN A 119 10.94 -0.16 27.86
C GLN A 119 9.77 0.80 27.83
N GLN A 120 9.21 1.04 26.65
CA GLN A 120 8.04 1.89 26.50
C GLN A 120 6.84 1.26 27.22
N VAL A 121 6.18 2.05 28.06
CA VAL A 121 4.95 1.63 28.73
C VAL A 121 3.83 1.58 27.69
N ARG A 122 3.09 0.47 27.62
CA ARG A 122 2.01 0.28 26.64
C ARG A 122 0.79 1.16 26.98
N LEU A 123 -0.01 1.47 25.95
CA LEU A 123 -1.21 2.32 26.07
C LEU A 123 -2.19 1.83 27.13
N ASN A 124 -2.42 0.52 27.19
CA ASN A 124 -3.33 -0.12 28.16
C ASN A 124 -2.86 -0.01 29.62
N LYS A 125 -1.60 0.38 29.87
CA LYS A 125 -1.02 0.64 31.19
C LYS A 125 -0.86 2.14 31.48
N GLY A 126 -1.58 2.98 30.74
CA GLY A 126 -1.50 4.44 30.87
C GLY A 126 -0.36 5.10 30.09
N GLY A 127 0.51 4.33 29.44
CA GLY A 127 1.59 4.85 28.60
C GLY A 127 1.17 5.08 27.14
N GLY A 128 1.99 4.57 26.22
CA GLY A 128 1.87 4.76 24.78
C GLY A 128 2.56 6.05 24.31
N THR A 129 2.26 6.44 23.08
CA THR A 129 2.71 7.72 22.50
C THR A 129 1.54 8.70 22.47
N ARG A 130 1.78 9.97 22.78
CA ARG A 130 0.81 11.07 22.72
C ARG A 130 1.36 12.20 21.86
N SER A 131 0.49 12.80 21.06
CA SER A 131 0.81 13.98 20.25
C SER A 131 0.44 15.24 21.00
N ILE A 132 1.40 16.14 21.20
CA ILE A 132 1.16 17.46 21.81
C ILE A 132 1.50 18.56 20.79
N SER A 133 0.63 19.56 20.71
CA SER A 133 0.88 20.78 19.93
C SER A 133 1.58 21.80 20.82
N VAL A 134 2.75 22.27 20.38
CA VAL A 134 3.56 23.26 21.09
C VAL A 134 4.03 24.35 20.13
N ASP A 135 4.41 25.51 20.66
CA ASP A 135 5.02 26.55 19.85
C ASP A 135 6.32 26.07 19.21
N ARG A 136 6.65 26.63 18.05
CA ARG A 136 7.86 26.25 17.31
C ARG A 136 9.11 26.42 18.15
N ASP A 137 9.20 27.43 18.99
CA ASP A 137 10.39 27.74 19.78
C ASP A 137 10.30 27.20 21.22
N CYS A 138 9.30 26.34 21.46
CA CYS A 138 9.09 25.71 22.76
C CYS A 138 10.29 24.85 23.16
N GLN A 139 10.75 25.04 24.39
CA GLN A 139 11.90 24.34 24.97
C GLN A 139 11.52 22.93 25.45
N VAL A 140 12.53 22.06 25.55
CA VAL A 140 12.36 20.67 26.02
C VAL A 140 11.76 20.61 27.42
N LYS A 141 12.11 21.56 28.32
CA LYS A 141 11.56 21.63 29.68
C LYS A 141 10.03 21.76 29.69
N MET A 142 9.49 22.68 28.89
CA MET A 142 8.03 22.89 28.77
C MET A 142 7.32 21.68 28.15
N ILE A 143 7.98 21.00 27.22
CA ILE A 143 7.50 19.74 26.64
C ILE A 143 7.46 18.64 27.70
N LEU A 144 8.48 18.57 28.56
CA LEU A 144 8.56 17.61 29.66
C LEU A 144 7.45 17.85 30.69
N GLU A 145 7.22 19.09 31.10
CA GLU A 145 6.13 19.46 32.02
C GLU A 145 4.76 19.02 31.48
N LYS A 146 4.48 19.32 30.20
CA LYS A 146 3.27 18.82 29.51
C LYS A 146 3.21 17.30 29.47
N ALA A 147 4.34 16.62 29.25
CA ALA A 147 4.38 15.16 29.21
C ALA A 147 4.10 14.56 30.60
N ILE A 148 4.62 15.17 31.68
CA ILE A 148 4.36 14.75 33.06
C ILE A 148 2.87 14.86 33.36
N GLU A 149 2.24 15.98 33.03
CA GLU A 149 0.80 16.18 33.22
C GLU A 149 -0.04 15.11 32.49
N ILE A 150 0.38 14.72 31.28
CA ILE A 150 -0.32 13.72 30.46
C ILE A 150 -0.17 12.30 31.00
N PHE A 151 1.04 11.89 31.40
CA PHE A 151 1.33 10.52 31.80
C PHE A 151 1.17 10.27 33.31
N PHE A 152 1.26 11.33 34.11
CA PHE A 152 1.22 11.30 35.56
C PHE A 152 0.29 12.39 36.11
N PRO A 153 -1.02 12.35 35.79
CA PRO A 153 -1.98 13.30 36.35
C PRO A 153 -1.95 13.21 37.88
N ASN A 154 -1.87 14.36 38.55
CA ASN A 154 -1.71 14.46 40.01
C ASN A 154 -0.43 13.77 40.57
N GLY A 155 0.59 13.57 39.73
CA GLY A 155 1.85 12.93 40.11
C GLY A 155 1.80 11.41 40.19
N ILE A 156 0.67 10.76 39.84
CA ILE A 156 0.46 9.32 39.97
C ILE A 156 0.21 8.70 38.58
N SER A 157 0.94 7.63 38.26
CA SER A 157 0.66 6.76 37.11
C SER A 157 0.07 5.41 37.57
N PRO A 158 -0.49 4.60 36.66
CA PRO A 158 -0.85 3.21 36.96
C PRO A 158 0.30 2.33 37.44
N SER A 159 1.57 2.76 37.28
CA SER A 159 2.74 2.03 37.80
C SER A 159 3.31 2.63 39.10
N GLY A 160 2.70 3.68 39.66
CA GLY A 160 3.13 4.33 40.90
C GLY A 160 3.41 5.84 40.76
N PRO A 161 3.88 6.48 41.84
CA PRO A 161 4.20 7.91 41.88
C PRO A 161 5.41 8.25 41.01
N THR A 162 5.41 9.46 40.46
CA THR A 162 6.52 9.97 39.65
C THR A 162 7.70 10.30 40.56
N THR A 163 8.85 9.66 40.33
CA THR A 163 10.14 10.13 40.87
C THR A 163 10.90 10.69 39.69
N ILE A 164 10.96 12.02 39.56
CA ILE A 164 11.72 12.72 38.51
C ILE A 164 13.08 13.11 39.06
#